data_AF-A0A3L6LDB2-F1
#
_entry.id   AF-A0A3L6LDB2-F1
#
_cell.length_a   1.000
_cell.length_b   1.000
_cell.length_c   1.000
_cell.angle_alpha   90.00
_cell.angle_beta   90.00
_cell.angle_gamma   90.00
#
_symmetry.space_group_name_H-M   'P 1'
#
loop_
_entity.id
_entity.type
_entity.pdbx_description
1 polymer ?
#
loop_
_entity_poly.entity_id
_entity_poly.type
_entity_poly.pdbx_seq_one_letter_code
_entity_poly.pdbx_strand_id
1 'polypeptide(L)'
;MMHSYCQVQVSLLGEGGGVRLLRTTHAGTTADTRWEKVLQIEYLLLQLVEEMKIIERRNRDHLRSTDQGESPLCEDLPVSSLRSDISVGPVCCSVGGAQDARKAREEWWNARRALDRSIGAVVQSMQSPEGFGCWRAALCGELPDSCQVAVWDATKELLSGLGLPAQHEGDVSLVLAALPFVGDRHPEDGDLLFNPSHVGPTNPCGCCDETLRRLSTALEQELITHLDAKLVNEPTACRKACLHVLTAMHAVITDKKCNQPVEHGGEPEKRLTDGCYHVNLYEIPRTPVYLVLDNELHCLPFEGIDVLRHGSVSRVPTVSFVSTFTSTLGQQNDSCHSSGDYIEKGEKNAAGCAGTVCCVIDPAGVMSKTLRRLLPLCGRKGWVVKSHNSPPSARLLREMYRAGVRLYVYVGHGKGEQIIQRGELYERVPDPANFPSVFLMGCSSAYMDGGLTYDCYGMPYAFLHAGAPLFVGCLWHVTDGEIDRLTKRLLSFVSYGGGSGDDFGVCRTMAAGEALRLARKSCKLPYLTGCATVLYGMNLPLGGTPGGAM
;
A
#
# COMPACT_ATOMS: atom_id res chain seq x y z
N MET A 1 5.45 20.69 -9.62
CA MET A 1 5.76 21.13 -8.24
C MET A 1 5.66 19.90 -7.34
N MET A 2 6.68 19.56 -6.54
CA MET A 2 6.59 18.35 -5.69
C MET A 2 5.55 18.54 -4.59
N HIS A 3 4.62 17.59 -4.48
CA HIS A 3 3.76 17.48 -3.33
C HIS A 3 4.56 17.03 -2.10
N SER A 4 4.21 17.54 -0.92
CA SER A 4 4.86 17.18 0.33
C SER A 4 4.80 15.67 0.60
N TYR A 5 5.87 15.12 1.18
CA TYR A 5 5.98 13.69 1.51
C TYR A 5 6.82 13.47 2.77
N CYS A 6 6.63 12.33 3.41
CA CYS A 6 7.50 11.87 4.49
C CYS A 6 8.45 10.80 3.96
N GLN A 7 9.69 10.84 4.43
CA GLN A 7 10.64 9.76 4.23
C GLN A 7 11.10 9.23 5.59
N VAL A 8 11.04 7.91 5.76
CA VAL A 8 11.43 7.26 7.01
C VAL A 8 12.47 6.19 6.71
N GLN A 9 13.66 6.40 7.25
CA GLN A 9 14.72 5.41 7.23
C GLN A 9 14.63 4.55 8.50
N VAL A 10 14.57 3.23 8.30
CA VAL A 10 14.59 2.21 9.34
C VAL A 10 15.89 1.42 9.17
N SER A 11 16.88 1.70 10.02
CA SER A 11 18.22 1.10 9.92
C SER A 11 18.60 0.36 11.19
N LEU A 12 19.20 -0.82 11.01
CA LEU A 12 19.84 -1.57 12.07
C LEU A 12 21.20 -0.93 12.35
N LEU A 13 21.51 -0.68 13.63
CA LEU A 13 22.79 -0.08 14.02
C LEU A 13 23.90 -1.12 14.30
N GLY A 14 23.59 -2.40 14.12
CA GLY A 14 24.46 -3.53 14.43
C GLY A 14 24.36 -3.95 15.90
N GLU A 15 25.05 -5.04 16.27
CA GLU A 15 24.84 -5.78 17.53
C GLU A 15 24.70 -4.89 18.78
N GLY A 16 23.46 -4.75 19.26
CA GLY A 16 23.13 -4.03 20.50
C GLY A 16 22.99 -2.52 20.33
N GLY A 17 23.14 -2.00 19.12
CA GLY A 17 22.90 -0.60 18.77
C GLY A 17 21.42 -0.26 18.63
N GLY A 18 20.58 -1.26 18.35
CA GLY A 18 19.14 -1.07 18.17
C GLY A 18 18.76 -0.63 16.75
N VAL A 19 17.57 -0.07 16.61
CA VAL A 19 16.98 0.34 15.33
C VAL A 19 16.81 1.85 15.32
N ARG A 20 17.48 2.52 14.38
CA ARG A 20 17.30 3.95 14.16
C ARG A 20 16.09 4.19 13.26
N LEU A 21 15.16 4.99 13.75
CA LEU A 21 14.11 5.63 12.97
C LEU A 21 14.53 7.07 12.69
N LEU A 22 14.78 7.38 11.42
CA LEU A 22 15.05 8.72 10.95
C LEU A 22 13.93 9.17 10.02
N ARG A 23 13.10 10.09 10.48
CA ARG A 23 12.00 10.68 9.74
C ARG A 23 12.40 12.06 9.22
N THR A 24 12.23 12.28 7.92
CA THR A 24 12.38 13.58 7.26
C THR A 24 11.07 13.93 6.57
N THR A 25 10.53 15.11 6.88
CA THR A 25 9.34 15.63 6.23
C THR A 25 9.77 16.67 5.21
N HIS A 26 9.47 16.42 3.95
CA HIS A 26 9.72 17.34 2.85
C HIS A 26 8.46 18.12 2.54
N ALA A 27 8.49 19.42 2.82
CA ALA A 27 7.40 20.34 2.56
C ALA A 27 7.82 21.26 1.40
N GLY A 28 7.12 21.18 0.27
CA GLY A 28 7.58 21.75 -1.02
C GLY A 28 7.95 23.24 -1.03
N THR A 29 7.61 24.01 0.01
CA THR A 29 7.88 25.45 0.15
C THR A 29 8.60 25.85 1.44
N THR A 30 8.91 24.91 2.35
CA THR A 30 9.54 25.21 3.65
C THR A 30 10.76 24.33 3.89
N ALA A 31 11.57 24.68 4.88
CA ALA A 31 12.71 23.85 5.28
C ALA A 31 12.22 22.45 5.71
N ASP A 32 12.98 21.43 5.32
CA ASP A 32 12.72 20.05 5.75
C ASP A 32 12.83 19.95 7.27
N THR A 33 11.90 19.21 7.89
CA THR A 33 11.97 18.91 9.32
C THR A 33 12.45 17.48 9.54
N ARG A 34 13.20 17.27 10.62
CA ARG A 34 13.82 15.98 10.95
C ARG A 34 13.45 15.55 12.36
N TRP A 35 13.09 14.28 12.50
CA TRP A 35 12.90 13.61 13.79
C TRP A 35 13.70 12.31 13.79
N GLU A 36 14.34 11.99 14.90
CA GLU A 36 15.18 10.82 15.03
C GLU A 36 15.01 10.16 16.40
N LYS A 37 14.95 8.83 16.41
CA LYS A 37 14.96 8.03 17.63
C LYS A 37 15.61 6.69 17.39
N VAL A 38 16.30 6.17 18.40
CA VAL A 38 16.86 4.82 18.40
C VAL A 38 16.05 3.95 19.36
N LEU A 39 15.54 2.83 18.85
CA LEU A 39 14.69 1.89 19.59
C LEU A 39 15.46 0.59 19.86
N GLN A 40 15.32 0.04 21.06
CA GLN A 40 15.99 -1.21 21.45
C GLN A 40 15.20 -2.44 21.01
N ILE A 41 14.93 -2.55 19.70
CA ILE A 41 14.03 -3.56 19.11
C ILE A 41 14.69 -4.39 18.00
N GLU A 42 16.00 -4.25 17.82
CA GLU A 42 16.78 -4.93 16.78
C GLU A 42 16.61 -6.45 16.85
N TYR A 43 16.79 -7.03 18.03
CA TYR A 43 16.62 -8.46 18.26
C TYR A 43 15.22 -8.94 17.86
N LEU A 44 14.18 -8.18 18.23
CA LEU A 44 12.81 -8.51 17.88
C LEU A 44 12.60 -8.48 16.36
N LEU A 45 13.04 -7.43 15.67
CA LEU A 45 12.87 -7.35 14.21
C LEU A 45 13.59 -8.47 13.49
N LEU A 46 14.82 -8.81 13.90
CA LEU A 46 15.59 -9.91 13.31
C LEU A 46 14.95 -11.28 13.60
N GLN A 47 14.37 -11.47 14.79
CA GLN A 47 13.58 -12.66 15.09
C GLN A 47 12.36 -12.76 14.15
N LEU A 48 11.61 -11.66 13.97
CA LEU A 48 10.45 -11.60 13.08
C LEU A 48 10.82 -11.84 11.61
N VAL A 49 12.03 -11.43 11.18
CA VAL A 49 12.58 -11.75 9.85
C VAL A 49 12.73 -13.27 9.69
N GLU A 50 13.28 -13.97 10.68
CA GLU A 50 13.39 -15.43 10.66
C GLU A 50 12.03 -16.13 10.71
N GLU A 51 11.09 -15.60 11.49
CA GLU A 51 9.70 -16.10 11.52
C GLU A 51 9.03 -15.97 10.15
N MET A 52 9.20 -14.84 9.47
CA MET A 52 8.68 -14.65 8.11
C MET A 52 9.29 -15.65 7.12
N LYS A 53 10.58 -15.97 7.22
CA LYS A 53 11.21 -17.03 6.41
C LYS A 53 10.58 -18.41 6.68
N ILE A 54 10.24 -18.72 7.93
CA ILE A 54 9.55 -19.97 8.30
C ILE A 54 8.13 -20.00 7.72
N ILE A 55 7.37 -18.92 7.86
CA ILE A 55 6.01 -18.79 7.32
C ILE A 55 6.02 -18.94 5.80
N GLU A 56 6.96 -18.27 5.12
CA GLU A 56 7.10 -18.33 3.67
C GLU A 56 7.45 -19.74 3.17
N ARG A 57 8.33 -20.46 3.88
CA ARG A 57 8.60 -21.89 3.61
C ARG A 57 7.34 -22.74 3.72
N ARG A 58 6.60 -22.63 4.83
CA ARG A 58 5.34 -23.36 5.04
C ARG A 58 4.30 -23.04 3.96
N ASN A 59 4.21 -21.77 3.56
CA ASN A 59 3.33 -21.34 2.48
C ASN A 59 3.72 -22.01 1.15
N ARG A 60 5.01 -22.04 0.80
CA ARG A 60 5.47 -22.74 -0.41
C ARG A 60 5.18 -24.24 -0.37
N ASP A 61 5.46 -24.89 0.75
CA ASP A 61 5.24 -26.33 0.89
C ASP A 61 3.74 -26.67 0.76
N HIS A 62 2.88 -25.84 1.36
CA HIS A 62 1.43 -25.96 1.25
C HIS A 62 0.90 -25.76 -0.18
N LEU A 63 1.50 -24.86 -0.96
CA LEU A 63 1.12 -24.65 -2.37
C LEU A 63 1.63 -25.79 -3.27
N ARG A 64 2.83 -26.31 -2.99
CA ARG A 64 3.42 -27.42 -3.76
C ARG A 64 2.70 -28.75 -3.53
N SER A 65 2.26 -29.02 -2.31
CA SER A 65 1.54 -30.27 -1.99
C SER A 65 0.20 -30.37 -2.73
N THR A 66 -0.40 -29.23 -3.09
CA THR A 66 -1.61 -29.19 -3.92
C THR A 66 -1.37 -29.29 -5.42
N ASP A 67 -0.15 -29.11 -5.92
CA ASP A 67 0.17 -29.32 -7.34
C ASP A 67 0.42 -30.81 -7.67
N GLN A 68 0.67 -31.64 -6.65
CA GLN A 68 0.92 -33.08 -6.79
C GLN A 68 -0.32 -33.96 -6.55
N GLY A 69 -1.47 -33.37 -6.19
CA GLY A 69 -2.78 -34.02 -6.15
C GLY A 69 -3.78 -33.18 -6.92
N GLU A 70 -4.74 -33.79 -7.62
CA GLU A 70 -5.75 -33.05 -8.39
C GLU A 70 -6.36 -31.91 -7.57
N SER A 71 -6.10 -30.67 -7.99
CA SER A 71 -6.59 -29.46 -7.32
C SER A 71 -8.12 -29.55 -7.17
N PRO A 72 -8.70 -29.43 -5.96
CA PRO A 72 -10.15 -29.44 -5.81
C PRO A 72 -10.69 -28.18 -6.47
N LEU A 73 -11.19 -28.37 -7.69
CA LEU A 73 -11.79 -27.40 -8.60
C LEU A 73 -12.43 -26.23 -7.83
N CYS A 74 -11.79 -25.06 -7.88
CA CYS A 74 -12.39 -23.80 -7.44
C CYS A 74 -13.57 -23.47 -8.38
N GLU A 75 -14.75 -24.02 -8.07
CA GLU A 75 -16.05 -23.62 -8.58
C GLU A 75 -16.64 -22.59 -7.62
N ASP A 76 -16.75 -21.33 -8.08
CA ASP A 76 -17.71 -20.37 -7.57
C ASP A 76 -19.00 -20.61 -8.38
N LEU A 77 -19.99 -21.31 -7.82
CA LEU A 77 -21.33 -21.35 -8.42
C LEU A 77 -22.07 -20.06 -8.04
N PRO A 78 -22.69 -19.35 -9.00
CA PRO A 78 -23.60 -18.27 -8.68
C PRO A 78 -24.90 -18.84 -8.10
N VAL A 79 -25.29 -18.38 -6.92
CA VAL A 79 -26.62 -18.64 -6.36
C VAL A 79 -27.63 -17.78 -7.13
N SER A 80 -28.14 -18.28 -8.25
CA SER A 80 -29.41 -17.85 -8.82
C SER A 80 -29.88 -18.80 -9.91
N SER A 81 -31.20 -19.05 -9.91
CA SER A 81 -32.02 -19.75 -10.90
C SER A 81 -31.95 -21.29 -10.95
N LEU A 82 -32.75 -21.92 -10.07
CA LEU A 82 -33.49 -23.12 -10.43
C LEU A 82 -34.39 -22.80 -11.62
N ARG A 83 -34.14 -23.41 -12.79
CA ARG A 83 -35.19 -23.88 -13.70
C ARG A 83 -34.74 -25.18 -14.37
N SER A 84 -35.68 -26.10 -14.41
CA SER A 84 -35.61 -27.45 -14.96
C SER A 84 -35.36 -27.44 -16.47
N ASP A 85 -34.55 -28.37 -16.96
CA ASP A 85 -34.99 -29.53 -17.73
C ASP A 85 -33.88 -30.16 -18.57
N ILE A 86 -34.04 -31.46 -18.80
CA ILE A 86 -33.42 -32.37 -19.79
C ILE A 86 -32.31 -33.30 -19.26
N SER A 87 -32.71 -34.57 -19.27
CA SER A 87 -32.02 -35.82 -18.94
C SER A 87 -30.88 -36.18 -19.91
N VAL A 88 -29.71 -36.53 -19.37
CA VAL A 88 -28.78 -37.51 -19.97
C VAL A 88 -27.99 -38.26 -18.87
N GLY A 89 -28.29 -39.55 -18.69
CA GLY A 89 -27.39 -40.62 -18.20
C GLY A 89 -26.97 -40.65 -16.71
N PRO A 90 -27.05 -41.80 -16.00
CA PRO A 90 -26.56 -41.92 -14.64
C PRO A 90 -25.03 -42.09 -14.67
N VAL A 91 -24.27 -41.00 -14.66
CA VAL A 91 -22.94 -41.04 -14.05
C VAL A 91 -23.16 -40.96 -12.55
N CYS A 92 -23.04 -42.10 -11.89
CA CYS A 92 -23.07 -42.19 -10.44
C CYS A 92 -21.79 -41.55 -9.89
N CYS A 93 -21.72 -40.22 -9.85
CA CYS A 93 -20.80 -39.51 -8.98
C CYS A 93 -21.30 -39.74 -7.56
N SER A 94 -20.65 -40.65 -6.85
CA SER A 94 -20.97 -40.97 -5.46
C SER A 94 -21.00 -39.69 -4.62
N VAL A 95 -22.06 -39.51 -3.85
CA VAL A 95 -22.24 -38.38 -2.90
C VAL A 95 -21.03 -38.24 -1.96
N GLY A 96 -20.31 -39.34 -1.70
CA GLY A 96 -19.04 -39.36 -0.96
C GLY A 96 -17.93 -38.52 -1.61
N GLY A 97 -17.71 -38.63 -2.93
CA GLY A 97 -16.65 -37.88 -3.61
C GLY A 97 -16.83 -36.36 -3.59
N ALA A 98 -18.08 -35.89 -3.66
CA ALA A 98 -18.39 -34.46 -3.56
C ALA A 98 -18.23 -33.92 -2.13
N GLN A 99 -18.58 -34.72 -1.11
CA GLN A 99 -18.37 -34.36 0.29
C GLN A 99 -16.89 -34.33 0.66
N ASP A 100 -16.11 -35.31 0.17
CA ASP A 100 -14.66 -35.38 0.38
C ASP A 100 -13.93 -34.21 -0.30
N ALA A 101 -14.31 -33.86 -1.53
CA ALA A 101 -13.77 -32.70 -2.22
C ALA A 101 -14.11 -31.37 -1.50
N ARG A 102 -15.33 -31.26 -0.94
CA ARG A 102 -15.72 -30.09 -0.14
C ARG A 102 -14.89 -29.99 1.14
N LYS A 103 -14.70 -31.11 1.84
CA LYS A 103 -13.89 -31.19 3.07
C LYS A 103 -12.43 -30.84 2.79
N ALA A 104 -11.83 -31.40 1.74
CA ALA A 104 -10.47 -31.07 1.33
C ALA A 104 -10.30 -29.58 0.99
N ARG A 105 -11.29 -28.97 0.32
CA ARG A 105 -11.30 -27.53 0.03
C ARG A 105 -11.39 -26.69 1.32
N GLU A 106 -12.19 -27.11 2.27
CA GLU A 106 -12.32 -26.46 3.57
C GLU A 106 -11.02 -26.53 4.38
N GLU A 107 -10.39 -27.71 4.43
CA GLU A 107 -9.09 -27.93 5.07
C GLU A 107 -8.00 -27.06 4.43
N TRP A 108 -7.97 -26.97 3.10
CA TRP A 108 -7.07 -26.08 2.37
C TRP A 108 -7.26 -24.62 2.78
N TRP A 109 -8.50 -24.13 2.81
CA TRP A 109 -8.77 -22.75 3.24
C TRP A 109 -8.45 -22.52 4.72
N ASN A 110 -8.64 -23.52 5.59
CA ASN A 110 -8.27 -23.43 6.99
C ASN A 110 -6.76 -23.27 7.17
N ALA A 111 -5.95 -24.02 6.42
CA ALA A 111 -4.50 -23.86 6.40
C ALA A 111 -4.07 -22.48 5.88
N ARG A 112 -4.70 -21.98 4.81
CA ARG A 112 -4.46 -20.62 4.28
C ARG A 112 -4.79 -19.53 5.31
N ARG A 113 -5.93 -19.64 6.01
CA ARG A 113 -6.31 -18.71 7.09
C ARG A 113 -5.36 -18.80 8.28
N ALA A 114 -4.80 -19.98 8.58
CA ALA A 114 -3.79 -20.12 9.62
C ALA A 114 -2.50 -19.38 9.25
N LEU A 115 -2.03 -19.52 8.00
CA LEU A 115 -0.87 -18.76 7.49
C LEU A 115 -1.13 -17.25 7.51
N ASP A 116 -2.34 -16.81 7.12
CA ASP A 116 -2.75 -15.41 7.20
C ASP A 116 -2.70 -14.86 8.63
N ARG A 117 -3.21 -15.62 9.62
CA ARG A 117 -3.07 -15.28 11.04
C ARG A 117 -1.62 -15.24 11.50
N SER A 118 -0.75 -16.13 11.01
CA SER A 118 0.67 -16.09 11.36
C SER A 118 1.36 -14.81 10.89
N ILE A 119 1.08 -14.35 9.67
CA ILE A 119 1.60 -13.05 9.20
C ILE A 119 0.96 -11.89 9.98
N GLY A 120 -0.33 -12.00 10.30
CA GLY A 120 -1.01 -11.05 11.17
C GLY A 120 -0.33 -10.95 12.56
N ALA A 121 0.11 -12.07 13.14
CA ALA A 121 0.83 -12.08 14.41
C ALA A 121 2.19 -11.39 14.31
N VAL A 122 2.92 -11.55 13.20
CA VAL A 122 4.16 -10.80 12.93
C VAL A 122 3.88 -9.30 12.89
N VAL A 123 2.85 -8.86 12.16
CA VAL A 123 2.45 -7.44 12.11
C VAL A 123 2.10 -6.93 13.51
N GLN A 124 1.34 -7.70 14.28
CA GLN A 124 0.98 -7.34 15.65
C GLN A 124 2.21 -7.21 16.56
N SER A 125 3.17 -8.14 16.45
CA SER A 125 4.43 -8.05 17.19
C SER A 125 5.29 -6.86 16.76
N MET A 126 5.26 -6.45 15.49
CA MET A 126 5.96 -5.25 15.04
C MET A 126 5.39 -3.98 15.69
N GLN A 127 4.09 -3.92 15.95
CA GLN A 127 3.42 -2.74 16.52
C GLN A 127 3.17 -2.81 18.03
N SER A 128 3.56 -3.91 18.69
CA SER A 128 3.40 -4.06 20.15
C SER A 128 4.28 -3.07 20.91
N PRO A 129 4.07 -2.89 22.23
CA PRO A 129 4.92 -2.05 23.08
C PRO A 129 6.41 -2.44 23.04
N GLU A 130 6.72 -3.72 22.84
CA GLU A 130 8.09 -4.26 22.69
C GLU A 130 8.65 -4.05 21.28
N GLY A 131 7.79 -3.82 20.29
CA GLY A 131 8.16 -3.45 18.93
C GLY A 131 8.23 -1.94 18.75
N PHE A 132 7.64 -1.44 17.67
CA PHE A 132 7.60 0.00 17.41
C PHE A 132 6.75 0.78 18.43
N GLY A 133 5.85 0.13 19.19
CA GLY A 133 5.00 0.79 20.18
C GLY A 133 4.31 2.04 19.62
N CYS A 134 4.24 3.11 20.40
CA CYS A 134 3.75 4.40 19.92
C CYS A 134 4.67 5.07 18.88
N TRP A 135 5.95 4.70 18.82
CA TRP A 135 6.91 5.25 17.86
C TRP A 135 6.67 4.82 16.41
N ARG A 136 5.78 3.84 16.19
CA ARG A 136 5.22 3.60 14.84
C ARG A 136 4.55 4.85 14.25
N ALA A 137 4.17 5.83 15.09
CA ALA A 137 3.76 7.16 14.65
C ALA A 137 4.76 7.82 13.68
N ALA A 138 6.05 7.51 13.78
CA ALA A 138 7.09 7.95 12.83
C ALA A 138 6.80 7.52 11.38
N LEU A 139 6.17 6.35 11.21
CA LEU A 139 5.78 5.78 9.93
C LEU A 139 4.48 6.40 9.37
N CYS A 140 3.85 7.32 10.10
CA CYS A 140 2.62 7.97 9.66
C CYS A 140 2.93 9.21 8.80
N GLY A 141 2.18 9.37 7.71
CA GLY A 141 2.26 10.56 6.86
C GLY A 141 1.79 11.83 7.59
N GLU A 142 2.27 12.98 7.14
CA GLU A 142 1.90 14.28 7.69
C GLU A 142 0.40 14.56 7.52
N LEU A 143 -0.16 15.23 8.52
CA LEU A 143 -1.51 15.77 8.45
C LEU A 143 -1.55 17.04 7.58
N PRO A 144 -2.73 17.49 7.14
CA PRO A 144 -2.89 18.80 6.52
C PRO A 144 -2.50 19.93 7.48
N ASP A 145 -2.09 21.07 6.93
CA ASP A 145 -1.55 22.21 7.69
C ASP A 145 -2.46 22.66 8.84
N SER A 146 -3.78 22.71 8.62
CA SER A 146 -4.75 23.08 9.67
C SER A 146 -4.72 22.14 10.88
N CYS A 147 -4.47 20.85 10.65
CA CYS A 147 -4.31 19.87 11.72
C CYS A 147 -2.91 19.95 12.35
N GLN A 148 -1.87 20.25 11.57
CA GLN A 148 -0.51 20.44 12.11
C GLN A 148 -0.47 21.61 13.10
N VAL A 149 -1.18 22.72 12.82
CA VAL A 149 -1.32 23.83 13.76
C VAL A 149 -1.97 23.37 15.07
N ALA A 150 -3.07 22.62 14.99
CA ALA A 150 -3.74 22.09 16.18
C ALA A 150 -2.84 21.11 16.98
N VAL A 151 -2.05 20.28 16.29
CA VAL A 151 -1.06 19.39 16.92
C VAL A 151 0.02 20.20 17.63
N TRP A 152 0.53 21.26 17.00
CA TRP A 152 1.55 22.12 17.58
C TRP A 152 1.05 22.82 18.85
N ASP A 153 -0.13 23.43 18.79
CA ASP A 153 -0.75 24.12 19.92
C ASP A 153 -1.00 23.14 21.08
N ALA A 154 -1.59 21.97 20.78
CA ALA A 154 -1.78 20.90 21.76
C ALA A 154 -0.46 20.40 22.36
N THR A 155 0.61 20.31 21.56
CA THR A 155 1.95 19.94 22.05
C THR A 155 2.46 20.96 23.07
N LYS A 156 2.41 22.25 22.74
CA LYS A 156 2.91 23.32 23.62
C LYS A 156 2.12 23.37 24.94
N GLU A 157 0.80 23.23 24.87
CA GLU A 157 -0.05 23.15 26.05
C GLU A 157 0.29 21.94 26.93
N LEU A 158 0.46 20.75 26.34
CA LEU A 158 0.82 19.54 27.11
C LEU A 158 2.20 19.65 27.74
N LEU A 159 3.22 20.11 27.01
CA LEU A 159 4.57 20.25 27.57
C LEU A 159 4.56 21.24 28.74
N SER A 160 3.88 22.38 28.59
CA SER A 160 3.76 23.37 29.66
C SER A 160 2.95 22.87 30.85
N GLY A 161 1.83 22.20 30.62
CA GLY A 161 0.95 21.69 31.68
C GLY A 161 1.58 20.55 32.48
N LEU A 162 2.36 19.69 31.82
CA LEU A 162 3.02 18.55 32.43
C LEU A 162 4.44 18.86 32.93
N GLY A 163 4.95 20.07 32.69
CA GLY A 163 6.33 20.44 33.04
C GLY A 163 7.38 19.62 32.30
N LEU A 164 7.06 19.13 31.09
CA LEU A 164 7.98 18.34 30.27
C LEU A 164 9.01 19.23 29.57
N PRO A 165 10.29 18.83 29.50
CA PRO A 165 11.31 19.57 28.77
C PRO A 165 10.99 19.76 27.29
N ALA A 166 11.39 20.92 26.71
CA ALA A 166 11.17 21.25 25.30
C ALA A 166 11.77 20.25 24.31
N GLN A 167 12.76 19.45 24.73
CA GLN A 167 13.36 18.40 23.89
C GLN A 167 12.34 17.31 23.47
N HIS A 168 11.24 17.13 24.21
CA HIS A 168 10.19 16.15 23.91
C HIS A 168 9.12 16.69 22.94
N GLU A 169 9.26 17.91 22.45
CA GLU A 169 8.32 18.52 21.51
C GLU A 169 8.11 17.67 20.26
N GLY A 170 9.18 17.22 19.62
CA GLY A 170 9.08 16.36 18.44
C GLY A 170 8.39 15.03 18.75
N ASP A 171 8.65 14.44 19.91
CA ASP A 171 8.04 13.18 20.35
C ASP A 171 6.54 13.33 20.59
N VAL A 172 6.14 14.35 21.36
CA VAL A 172 4.73 14.61 21.69
C VAL A 172 3.94 15.00 20.44
N SER A 173 4.50 15.87 19.59
CA SER A 173 3.88 16.24 18.31
C SER A 173 3.68 15.03 17.40
N LEU A 174 4.64 14.11 17.34
CA LEU A 174 4.55 12.91 16.51
C LEU A 174 3.44 11.98 16.98
N VAL A 175 3.36 11.71 18.29
CA VAL A 175 2.30 10.89 18.88
C VAL A 175 0.92 11.55 18.69
N LEU A 176 0.81 12.87 18.89
CA LEU A 176 -0.42 13.61 18.68
C LEU A 176 -0.89 13.60 17.21
N ALA A 177 0.04 13.74 16.26
CA ALA A 177 -0.27 13.67 14.83
C ALA A 177 -0.77 12.28 14.40
N ALA A 178 -0.41 11.23 15.14
CA ALA A 178 -0.83 9.85 14.93
C ALA A 178 -1.97 9.40 15.86
N LEU A 179 -2.66 10.31 16.57
CA LEU A 179 -3.70 10.00 17.56
C LEU A 179 -4.68 8.87 17.19
N PRO A 180 -5.24 8.78 15.96
CA PRO A 180 -6.12 7.67 15.57
C PRO A 180 -5.51 6.26 15.73
N PHE A 181 -4.20 6.17 15.88
CA PHE A 181 -3.41 4.95 16.00
C PHE A 181 -2.74 4.82 17.38
N VAL A 182 -3.00 5.69 18.35
CA VAL A 182 -2.39 5.60 19.68
C VAL A 182 -3.07 4.52 20.53
N GLY A 183 -2.27 3.79 21.29
CA GLY A 183 -2.69 2.63 22.08
C GLY A 183 -2.79 1.34 21.26
N ASP A 184 -3.23 0.27 21.92
CA ASP A 184 -3.47 -1.03 21.29
C ASP A 184 -4.74 -0.97 20.44
N ARG A 185 -4.60 -1.31 19.15
CA ARG A 185 -5.73 -1.58 18.28
C ARG A 185 -5.56 -2.91 17.58
N HIS A 186 -6.61 -3.71 17.64
CA HIS A 186 -6.64 -4.96 16.89
C HIS A 186 -7.25 -4.77 15.49
N PRO A 187 -6.90 -5.65 14.55
CA PRO A 187 -7.44 -5.63 13.19
C PRO A 187 -8.98 -5.72 13.12
N GLU A 188 -9.60 -6.23 14.18
CA GLU A 188 -11.06 -6.39 14.33
C GLU A 188 -11.75 -5.11 14.78
N ASP A 189 -11.00 -4.12 15.27
CA ASP A 189 -11.54 -2.89 15.86
C ASP A 189 -12.30 -1.98 14.88
N GLY A 190 -12.25 -2.29 13.57
CA GLY A 190 -12.98 -1.59 12.53
C GLY A 190 -12.69 -0.08 12.46
N ASP A 191 -13.73 0.69 12.10
CA ASP A 191 -13.65 2.14 11.95
C ASP A 191 -13.41 2.87 13.28
N LEU A 192 -12.77 4.04 13.22
CA LEU A 192 -12.62 4.93 14.36
C LEU A 192 -13.56 6.12 14.22
N LEU A 193 -14.77 5.96 14.74
CA LEU A 193 -15.85 6.94 14.57
C LEU A 193 -15.77 8.05 15.60
N PHE A 194 -15.87 9.30 15.13
CA PHE A 194 -15.86 10.47 16.02
C PHE A 194 -16.65 11.64 15.45
N ASN A 195 -17.24 12.44 16.34
CA ASN A 195 -17.78 13.75 16.04
C ASN A 195 -17.67 14.64 17.29
N PRO A 196 -16.93 15.77 17.22
CA PRO A 196 -16.73 16.64 18.37
C PRO A 196 -18.03 17.26 18.90
N SER A 197 -19.09 17.42 18.08
CA SER A 197 -20.37 17.96 18.55
C SER A 197 -21.08 17.06 19.56
N HIS A 198 -20.65 15.81 19.70
CA HIS A 198 -21.20 14.86 20.67
C HIS A 198 -20.44 14.82 22.00
N VAL A 199 -19.32 15.55 22.11
CA VAL A 199 -18.52 15.61 23.31
C VAL A 199 -18.99 16.81 24.13
N GLY A 200 -20.05 16.61 24.92
CA GLY A 200 -20.63 17.67 25.76
C GLY A 200 -22.06 17.39 26.22
N PRO A 201 -22.68 18.30 26.98
CA PRO A 201 -23.99 18.08 27.58
C PRO A 201 -25.16 18.19 26.61
N THR A 202 -24.95 18.74 25.40
CA THR A 202 -26.03 19.08 24.46
C THR A 202 -26.54 17.91 23.64
N ASN A 203 -25.64 17.00 23.20
CA ASN A 203 -26.00 15.82 22.41
C ASN A 203 -24.98 14.69 22.65
N PRO A 204 -24.94 14.10 23.85
CA PRO A 204 -23.91 13.13 24.21
C PRO A 204 -24.05 11.84 23.39
N CYS A 205 -22.94 11.36 22.83
CA CYS A 205 -22.87 10.07 22.16
C CYS A 205 -21.86 9.17 22.87
N GLY A 206 -22.29 7.98 23.29
CA GLY A 206 -21.41 7.02 23.96
C GLY A 206 -20.21 6.59 23.10
N CYS A 207 -20.39 6.47 21.79
CA CYS A 207 -19.30 6.12 20.87
C CYS A 207 -18.20 7.20 20.81
N CYS A 208 -18.59 8.49 20.77
CA CYS A 208 -17.64 9.60 20.73
C CYS A 208 -16.90 9.78 22.06
N ASP A 209 -17.63 9.69 23.17
CA ASP A 209 -17.01 9.82 24.50
C ASP A 209 -16.06 8.64 24.78
N GLU A 210 -16.44 7.42 24.43
CA GLU A 210 -15.56 6.25 24.54
C GLU A 210 -14.32 6.37 23.66
N THR A 211 -14.47 6.84 22.42
CA THR A 211 -13.33 7.09 21.53
C THR A 211 -12.36 8.10 22.12
N LEU A 212 -12.89 9.24 22.62
CA LEU A 212 -12.06 10.27 23.22
C LEU A 212 -11.38 9.78 24.51
N ARG A 213 -12.12 9.12 25.39
CA ARG A 213 -11.62 8.55 26.65
C ARG A 213 -10.50 7.55 26.37
N ARG A 214 -10.70 6.62 25.43
CA ARG A 214 -9.71 5.61 25.07
C ARG A 214 -8.43 6.25 24.54
N LEU A 215 -8.54 7.22 23.63
CA LEU A 215 -7.37 7.89 23.05
C LEU A 215 -6.65 8.77 24.06
N SER A 216 -7.36 9.48 24.94
CA SER A 216 -6.73 10.29 25.99
C SER A 216 -6.02 9.41 27.02
N THR A 217 -6.63 8.31 27.46
CA THR A 217 -5.97 7.36 28.38
C THR A 217 -4.76 6.69 27.74
N ALA A 218 -4.85 6.32 26.46
CA ALA A 218 -3.71 5.77 25.75
C ALA A 218 -2.57 6.81 25.65
N LEU A 219 -2.87 8.06 25.28
CA LEU A 219 -1.88 9.14 25.26
C LEU A 219 -1.22 9.34 26.64
N GLU A 220 -2.01 9.38 27.72
CA GLU A 220 -1.49 9.47 29.09
C GLU A 220 -0.49 8.36 29.40
N GLN A 221 -0.84 7.12 29.03
CA GLN A 221 0.03 5.97 29.25
C GLN A 221 1.35 6.09 28.47
N GLU A 222 1.30 6.53 27.20
CA GLU A 222 2.52 6.72 26.40
C GLU A 222 3.42 7.82 26.96
N LEU A 223 2.84 8.93 27.43
CA LEU A 223 3.58 10.03 28.04
C LEU A 223 4.24 9.61 29.37
N ILE A 224 3.56 8.81 30.19
CA ILE A 224 4.15 8.24 31.42
C ILE A 224 5.29 7.28 31.06
N THR A 225 5.03 6.31 30.19
CA THR A 225 5.97 5.23 29.88
C THR A 225 7.24 5.74 29.22
N HIS A 226 7.13 6.73 28.33
CA HIS A 226 8.25 7.12 27.46
C HIS A 226 8.87 8.48 27.78
N LEU A 227 8.17 9.35 28.50
CA LEU A 227 8.63 10.71 28.80
C LEU A 227 8.67 11.02 30.31
N ASP A 228 8.50 10.01 31.17
CA ASP A 228 8.48 10.15 32.64
C ASP A 228 7.50 11.23 33.17
N ALA A 229 6.38 11.43 32.45
CA ALA A 229 5.40 12.45 32.79
C ALA A 229 4.75 12.18 34.15
N LYS A 230 4.77 13.16 35.06
CA LYS A 230 4.12 13.08 36.38
C LYS A 230 2.67 13.54 36.30
N LEU A 231 1.78 12.64 35.90
CA LEU A 231 0.34 12.89 35.84
C LEU A 231 -0.31 12.78 37.24
N VAL A 232 0.09 13.66 38.16
CA VAL A 232 -0.53 13.79 39.48
C VAL A 232 -1.48 15.00 39.41
N ASN A 233 -2.75 14.78 39.02
CA ASN A 233 -3.90 15.71 39.04
C ASN A 233 -4.39 16.39 37.74
N GLU A 234 -3.89 16.05 36.53
CA GLU A 234 -4.45 16.59 35.25
C GLU A 234 -4.84 15.53 34.19
N PRO A 235 -5.77 14.59 34.46
CA PRO A 235 -6.38 13.76 33.39
C PRO A 235 -7.17 14.60 32.35
N THR A 236 -7.33 15.89 32.60
CA THR A 236 -7.98 16.86 31.72
C THR A 236 -7.08 17.33 30.58
N ALA A 237 -5.75 17.39 30.77
CA ALA A 237 -4.84 17.96 29.78
C ALA A 237 -4.75 17.10 28.51
N CYS A 238 -4.50 15.79 28.66
CA CYS A 238 -4.48 14.85 27.55
C CYS A 238 -5.84 14.77 26.86
N ARG A 239 -6.95 14.75 27.62
CA ARG A 239 -8.30 14.79 27.06
C ARG A 239 -8.56 16.07 26.25
N LYS A 240 -8.12 17.23 26.73
CA LYS A 240 -8.25 18.52 26.02
C LYS A 240 -7.41 18.52 24.74
N ALA A 241 -6.17 18.07 24.80
CA ALA A 241 -5.27 17.96 23.65
C ALA A 241 -5.84 17.01 22.58
N CYS A 242 -6.29 15.82 22.98
CA CYS A 242 -6.97 14.88 22.08
C CYS A 242 -8.20 15.52 21.44
N LEU A 243 -9.09 16.15 22.22
CA LEU A 243 -10.29 16.79 21.67
C LEU A 243 -9.93 17.89 20.66
N HIS A 244 -8.92 18.70 20.94
CA HIS A 244 -8.46 19.76 20.03
C HIS A 244 -8.00 19.17 18.67
N VAL A 245 -7.08 18.20 18.70
CA VAL A 245 -6.54 17.60 17.47
C VAL A 245 -7.62 16.82 16.71
N LEU A 246 -8.45 16.04 17.40
CA LEU A 246 -9.54 15.28 16.77
C LEU A 246 -10.61 16.19 16.15
N THR A 247 -10.87 17.36 16.75
CA THR A 247 -11.78 18.37 16.18
C THR A 247 -11.22 18.91 14.87
N ALA A 248 -9.93 19.21 14.81
CA ALA A 248 -9.28 19.65 13.57
C ALA A 248 -9.30 18.56 12.49
N MET A 249 -9.03 17.30 12.85
CA MET A 249 -9.13 16.17 11.92
C MET A 249 -10.56 16.00 11.38
N HIS A 250 -11.57 16.07 12.26
CA HIS A 250 -12.97 16.00 11.86
C HIS A 250 -13.33 17.10 10.87
N ALA A 251 -12.95 18.35 11.15
CA ALA A 251 -13.23 19.50 10.30
C ALA A 251 -12.71 19.29 8.86
N VAL A 252 -11.48 18.81 8.71
CA VAL A 252 -10.89 18.47 7.40
C VAL A 252 -11.66 17.38 6.67
N ILE A 253 -12.05 16.31 7.37
CA ILE A 253 -12.80 15.20 6.76
C ILE A 253 -14.19 15.68 6.31
N THR A 254 -14.83 16.55 7.09
CA THR A 254 -16.15 17.10 6.73
C THR A 254 -16.09 18.11 5.59
N ASP A 255 -15.08 18.97 5.55
CA ASP A 255 -14.94 20.01 4.52
C ASP A 255 -14.71 19.41 3.12
N LYS A 256 -13.98 18.29 3.07
CA LYS A 256 -13.80 17.51 1.83
C LYS A 256 -15.11 17.04 1.19
N LYS A 257 -16.20 16.89 1.95
CA LYS A 257 -17.50 16.46 1.43
C LYS A 257 -18.28 17.61 0.78
N CYS A 258 -17.95 18.88 1.05
CA CYS A 258 -18.64 20.03 0.49
C CYS A 258 -18.11 20.47 -0.89
N ASN A 259 -16.90 20.03 -1.29
CA ASN A 259 -16.24 20.43 -2.54
C ASN A 259 -16.06 19.31 -3.58
N GLN A 260 -16.74 18.17 -3.45
CA GLN A 260 -16.74 17.11 -4.48
C GLN A 260 -18.16 16.60 -4.75
N PRO A 261 -18.70 16.76 -5.98
CA PRO A 261 -19.92 16.06 -6.38
C PRO A 261 -19.63 14.57 -6.47
N VAL A 262 -20.26 13.77 -5.61
CA VAL A 262 -20.15 12.30 -5.64
C VAL A 262 -21.18 11.77 -6.63
N GLU A 263 -20.77 11.55 -7.88
CA GLU A 263 -21.50 10.70 -8.83
C GLU A 263 -20.74 9.37 -8.97
N HIS A 264 -21.10 8.39 -8.12
CA HIS A 264 -21.36 6.99 -8.44
C HIS A 264 -21.36 6.10 -7.18
N GLY A 265 -22.53 5.52 -6.89
CA GLY A 265 -22.64 4.10 -6.55
C GLY A 265 -22.20 3.62 -5.17
N GLY A 266 -21.87 4.53 -4.26
CA GLY A 266 -21.86 4.29 -2.83
C GLY A 266 -22.08 5.63 -2.17
N GLU A 267 -23.21 5.81 -1.48
CA GLU A 267 -23.30 6.91 -0.53
C GLU A 267 -22.02 6.92 0.32
N PRO A 268 -21.46 8.08 0.71
CA PRO A 268 -20.45 8.07 1.77
C PRO A 268 -21.02 7.25 2.91
N GLU A 269 -20.25 6.35 3.53
CA GLU A 269 -20.69 5.65 4.74
C GLU A 269 -20.96 6.71 5.82
N LYS A 270 -22.14 7.32 5.76
CA LYS A 270 -22.83 7.95 6.86
C LYS A 270 -23.11 6.78 7.77
N ARG A 271 -22.17 6.46 8.66
CA ARG A 271 -22.43 5.44 9.66
C ARG A 271 -23.34 6.07 10.70
N LEU A 272 -24.64 5.96 10.41
CA LEU A 272 -25.70 6.16 11.39
C LEU A 272 -25.56 5.04 12.41
N THR A 273 -24.70 5.25 13.39
CA THR A 273 -24.70 4.48 14.63
C THR A 273 -25.46 5.31 15.65
N ASP A 274 -26.51 4.71 16.22
CA ASP A 274 -27.37 5.35 17.23
C ASP A 274 -28.00 6.69 16.78
N GLY A 275 -28.34 6.82 15.50
CA GLY A 275 -29.01 8.01 14.95
C GLY A 275 -28.14 9.28 14.86
N CYS A 276 -26.83 9.16 15.11
CA CYS A 276 -25.90 10.29 15.19
C CYS A 276 -24.85 10.25 14.05
N TYR A 277 -24.41 11.43 13.59
CA TYR A 277 -23.43 11.55 12.50
C TYR A 277 -21.99 11.45 13.00
N HIS A 278 -21.18 10.60 12.36
CA HIS A 278 -19.76 10.42 12.67
C HIS A 278 -18.91 10.44 11.41
N VAL A 279 -17.63 10.77 11.56
CA VAL A 279 -16.60 10.52 10.55
C VAL A 279 -15.67 9.41 11.01
N ASN A 280 -15.15 8.63 10.06
CA ASN A 280 -14.06 7.70 10.34
C ASN A 280 -12.73 8.45 10.28
N LEU A 281 -12.07 8.60 11.43
CA LEU A 281 -10.82 9.33 11.57
C LEU A 281 -9.66 8.73 10.76
N TYR A 282 -9.75 7.47 10.32
CA TYR A 282 -8.77 6.87 9.40
C TYR A 282 -8.86 7.39 7.97
N GLU A 283 -9.91 8.13 7.62
CA GLU A 283 -10.06 8.75 6.31
C GLU A 283 -9.38 10.12 6.21
N ILE A 284 -8.76 10.61 7.30
CA ILE A 284 -7.95 11.83 7.27
C ILE A 284 -6.87 11.71 6.18
N PRO A 285 -6.79 12.65 5.22
CA PRO A 285 -5.69 12.64 4.26
C PRO A 285 -4.36 12.76 4.97
N ARG A 286 -3.38 12.03 4.45
CA ARG A 286 -1.99 12.16 4.86
C ARG A 286 -1.09 12.21 3.64
N THR A 287 0.08 12.82 3.79
CA THR A 287 1.12 12.75 2.77
C THR A 287 1.60 11.31 2.58
N PRO A 288 2.13 10.95 1.40
CA PRO A 288 2.71 9.64 1.19
C PRO A 288 3.99 9.45 2.03
N VAL A 289 4.25 8.20 2.39
CA VAL A 289 5.44 7.79 3.15
C VAL A 289 6.34 6.95 2.26
N TYR A 290 7.60 7.36 2.14
CA TYR A 290 8.66 6.60 1.50
C TYR A 290 9.54 5.93 2.56
N LEU A 291 9.54 4.60 2.58
CA LEU A 291 10.36 3.80 3.50
C LEU A 291 11.71 3.49 2.87
N VAL A 292 12.79 3.83 3.57
CA VAL A 292 14.14 3.33 3.29
C VAL A 292 14.42 2.25 4.33
N LEU A 293 14.43 1.00 3.89
CA LEU A 293 14.59 -0.14 4.78
C LEU A 293 16.02 -0.66 4.70
N ASP A 294 16.54 -1.12 5.83
CA ASP A 294 17.75 -1.93 5.83
C ASP A 294 17.55 -3.26 5.10
N ASN A 295 18.66 -3.85 4.67
CA ASN A 295 18.67 -5.02 3.78
C ASN A 295 17.77 -6.16 4.31
N GLU A 296 17.91 -6.52 5.58
CA GLU A 296 17.21 -7.63 6.22
C GLU A 296 15.70 -7.39 6.36
N LEU A 297 15.28 -6.13 6.39
CA LEU A 297 13.94 -5.73 6.77
C LEU A 297 12.94 -5.77 5.59
N HIS A 298 13.42 -5.97 4.36
CA HIS A 298 12.56 -6.01 3.17
C HIS A 298 11.54 -7.16 3.18
N CYS A 299 11.78 -8.26 3.90
CA CYS A 299 10.81 -9.36 3.98
C CYS A 299 9.64 -9.06 4.94
N LEU A 300 9.78 -8.06 5.82
CA LEU A 300 8.77 -7.73 6.81
C LEU A 300 7.57 -7.00 6.18
N PRO A 301 6.33 -7.31 6.62
CA PRO A 301 5.10 -6.71 6.10
C PRO A 301 4.82 -5.33 6.72
N PHE A 302 5.72 -4.35 6.55
CA PHE A 302 5.54 -2.98 7.06
C PHE A 302 4.18 -2.39 6.68
N GLU A 303 3.70 -2.65 5.47
CA GLU A 303 2.42 -2.17 4.95
C GLU A 303 1.20 -2.73 5.69
N GLY A 304 1.39 -3.74 6.54
CA GLY A 304 0.38 -4.28 7.46
C GLY A 304 0.22 -3.48 8.75
N ILE A 305 1.23 -2.71 9.17
CA ILE A 305 1.18 -1.87 10.38
C ILE A 305 0.06 -0.83 10.22
N ASP A 306 -0.75 -0.64 11.25
CA ASP A 306 -1.96 0.19 11.24
C ASP A 306 -1.80 1.59 10.59
N VAL A 307 -0.74 2.32 10.94
CA VAL A 307 -0.42 3.66 10.41
C VAL A 307 -0.13 3.66 8.91
N LEU A 308 0.46 2.58 8.39
CA LEU A 308 0.80 2.41 6.96
C LEU A 308 -0.35 1.77 6.18
N ARG A 309 -1.11 0.89 6.81
CA ARG A 309 -2.27 0.20 6.22
C ARG A 309 -3.36 1.18 5.80
N HIS A 310 -3.51 2.28 6.53
CA HIS A 310 -4.47 3.35 6.21
C HIS A 310 -3.87 4.47 5.35
N GLY A 311 -2.54 4.51 5.19
CA GLY A 311 -1.82 5.53 4.42
C GLY A 311 -1.42 5.08 3.00
N SER A 312 -0.69 5.97 2.31
CA SER A 312 -0.05 5.68 1.04
C SER A 312 1.44 5.47 1.26
N VAL A 313 1.92 4.25 1.04
CA VAL A 313 3.30 3.85 1.35
C VAL A 313 4.01 3.29 0.12
N SER A 314 5.27 3.66 -0.04
CA SER A 314 6.20 3.09 -1.02
C SER A 314 7.55 2.83 -0.37
N ARG A 315 8.29 1.83 -0.84
CA ARG A 315 9.67 1.57 -0.45
C ARG A 315 10.61 2.20 -1.47
N VAL A 316 11.69 2.82 -1.04
CA VAL A 316 12.70 3.41 -1.94
C VAL A 316 14.10 2.95 -1.57
N PRO A 317 15.02 2.81 -2.54
CA PRO A 317 16.36 2.27 -2.28
C PRO A 317 17.20 3.15 -1.35
N THR A 318 17.10 4.47 -1.46
CA THR A 318 17.97 5.41 -0.74
C THR A 318 17.22 6.66 -0.28
N VAL A 319 17.83 7.39 0.67
CA VAL A 319 17.33 8.69 1.14
C VAL A 319 17.24 9.74 0.02
N SER A 320 18.12 9.67 -0.98
CA SER A 320 18.16 10.61 -2.10
C SER A 320 17.30 10.20 -3.29
N PHE A 321 16.65 9.02 -3.27
CA PHE A 321 15.96 8.48 -4.45
C PHE A 321 14.89 9.43 -4.98
N VAL A 322 14.00 9.91 -4.10
CA VAL A 322 12.84 10.73 -4.47
C VAL A 322 13.25 12.08 -5.06
N SER A 323 14.23 12.76 -4.44
CA SER A 323 14.76 14.04 -4.92
C SER A 323 15.58 13.89 -6.20
N THR A 324 16.41 12.84 -6.30
CA THR A 324 17.22 12.54 -7.49
C THR A 324 16.33 12.21 -8.69
N PHE A 325 15.34 11.34 -8.50
CA PHE A 325 14.40 10.96 -9.55
C PHE A 325 13.64 12.17 -10.11
N THR A 326 13.16 13.04 -9.21
CA THR A 326 12.42 14.25 -9.60
C THR A 326 13.30 15.27 -10.32
N SER A 327 14.53 15.49 -9.83
CA SER A 327 15.47 16.42 -10.45
C SER A 327 15.87 15.97 -11.86
N THR A 328 16.05 14.66 -12.03
CA THR A 328 16.40 14.07 -13.34
C THR A 328 15.26 14.25 -14.35
N LEU A 329 14.01 14.07 -13.92
CA LEU A 329 12.84 14.35 -14.78
C LEU A 329 12.70 15.84 -15.11
N GLY A 330 12.98 16.74 -14.16
CA GLY A 330 12.92 18.19 -14.37
C GLY A 330 13.94 18.68 -15.40
N GLN A 331 15.20 18.24 -15.28
CA GLN A 331 16.28 18.64 -16.20
C GLN A 331 16.04 18.22 -17.66
N GLN A 332 15.41 17.05 -17.88
CA GLN A 332 15.08 16.61 -19.23
C GLN A 332 13.99 17.46 -19.90
N ASN A 333 13.02 17.98 -19.13
CA ASN A 333 12.00 18.90 -19.65
C ASN A 333 12.55 20.30 -19.97
N ASP A 334 13.59 20.78 -19.28
CA ASP A 334 14.20 22.08 -19.57
C ASP A 334 15.18 22.02 -20.75
N SER A 335 15.85 20.87 -20.93
CA SER A 335 16.83 20.67 -22.01
C SER A 335 16.22 20.59 -23.42
N CYS A 336 14.90 20.33 -23.54
CA CYS A 336 14.21 20.35 -24.84
C CYS A 336 13.75 21.74 -25.31
N HIS A 337 13.98 22.79 -24.50
CA HIS A 337 13.68 24.19 -24.86
C HIS A 337 14.91 25.03 -25.25
N SER A 338 16.13 24.49 -25.23
CA SER A 338 17.36 25.28 -25.42
C SER A 338 18.26 24.86 -26.60
N SER A 339 17.82 23.92 -27.44
CA SER A 339 18.57 23.55 -28.66
C SER A 339 17.76 23.94 -29.88
N GLY A 340 17.95 25.19 -30.32
CA GLY A 340 17.56 25.62 -31.65
C GLY A 340 18.45 24.90 -32.67
N ASP A 341 18.00 23.74 -33.14
CA ASP A 341 18.48 23.19 -34.40
C ASP A 341 17.30 22.56 -35.16
N TYR A 342 17.16 23.01 -36.40
CA TYR A 342 16.05 22.70 -37.27
C TYR A 342 16.13 21.23 -37.71
N ILE A 343 15.21 20.39 -37.24
CA ILE A 343 14.83 19.18 -37.96
C ILE A 343 13.34 19.26 -38.30
N GLU A 344 13.11 19.07 -39.59
CA GLU A 344 11.87 19.26 -40.32
C GLU A 344 10.66 18.59 -39.66
N LYS A 345 9.52 19.26 -39.83
CA LYS A 345 8.17 18.73 -39.63
C LYS A 345 7.97 17.49 -40.52
N GLY A 346 8.42 16.34 -40.04
CA GLY A 346 8.07 15.03 -40.56
C GLY A 346 6.64 14.70 -40.14
N GLU A 347 5.79 14.63 -41.16
CA GLU A 347 4.41 14.17 -41.19
C GLU A 347 3.96 13.30 -40.01
N LYS A 348 2.83 13.72 -39.42
CA LYS A 348 1.94 12.87 -38.63
C LYS A 348 1.47 11.71 -39.50
N ASN A 349 2.27 10.66 -39.59
CA ASN A 349 1.81 9.37 -40.05
C ASN A 349 0.94 8.78 -38.95
N ALA A 350 -0.36 9.03 -39.12
CA ALA A 350 -1.43 8.21 -38.57
C ALA A 350 -1.22 6.76 -39.03
N ALA A 351 -0.51 5.97 -38.23
CA ALA A 351 -0.40 4.54 -38.37
C ALA A 351 -0.31 3.89 -36.99
N GLY A 352 -1.43 3.33 -36.53
CA GLY A 352 -1.48 2.30 -35.48
C GLY A 352 -1.42 2.80 -34.04
N CYS A 353 -2.55 2.75 -33.34
CA CYS A 353 -2.69 2.99 -31.91
C CYS A 353 -1.56 2.33 -31.08
N ALA A 354 -0.59 3.11 -30.60
CA ALA A 354 0.41 2.62 -29.65
C ALA A 354 -0.23 2.61 -28.25
N GLY A 355 -0.37 1.43 -27.66
CA GLY A 355 -0.97 1.29 -26.34
C GLY A 355 -0.09 1.89 -25.25
N THR A 356 -0.67 2.77 -24.44
CA THR A 356 -0.05 3.33 -23.23
C THR A 356 0.23 2.26 -22.17
N VAL A 357 -0.46 1.11 -22.24
CA VAL A 357 -0.27 -0.03 -21.33
C VAL A 357 0.06 -1.30 -22.11
N CYS A 358 1.12 -1.99 -21.73
CA CYS A 358 1.44 -3.33 -22.23
C CYS A 358 1.15 -4.36 -21.12
N CYS A 359 0.17 -5.23 -21.34
CA CYS A 359 -0.21 -6.29 -20.41
C CYS A 359 0.18 -7.66 -20.95
N VAL A 360 1.11 -8.33 -20.27
CA VAL A 360 1.41 -9.75 -20.48
C VAL A 360 0.65 -10.56 -19.44
N ILE A 361 -0.27 -11.41 -19.89
CA ILE A 361 -1.11 -12.22 -19.01
C ILE A 361 -1.10 -13.69 -19.45
N ASP A 362 -0.90 -14.59 -18.49
CA ASP A 362 -0.84 -16.04 -18.72
C ASP A 362 0.03 -16.42 -19.92
N PRO A 363 1.34 -16.03 -19.92
CA PRO A 363 2.23 -16.31 -21.05
C PRO A 363 2.49 -17.81 -21.25
N ALA A 364 2.29 -18.64 -20.22
CA ALA A 364 2.48 -20.09 -20.26
C ALA A 364 1.21 -20.88 -20.61
N GLY A 365 0.02 -20.26 -20.56
CA GLY A 365 -1.25 -20.90 -20.92
C GLY A 365 -1.83 -21.83 -19.86
N VAL A 366 -1.39 -21.70 -18.61
CA VAL A 366 -1.80 -22.56 -17.48
C VAL A 366 -2.72 -21.83 -16.50
N MET A 367 -2.93 -20.53 -16.65
CA MET A 367 -3.72 -19.67 -15.76
C MET A 367 -5.02 -19.18 -16.42
N SER A 368 -5.78 -20.08 -17.05
CA SER A 368 -6.98 -19.74 -17.83
C SER A 368 -8.06 -18.98 -17.04
N LYS A 369 -8.17 -19.23 -15.72
CA LYS A 369 -9.08 -18.51 -14.81
C LYS A 369 -8.65 -17.05 -14.62
N THR A 370 -7.36 -16.82 -14.44
CA THR A 370 -6.75 -15.48 -14.35
C THR A 370 -6.99 -14.70 -15.63
N LEU A 371 -6.72 -15.33 -16.79
CA LEU A 371 -6.99 -14.73 -18.09
C LEU A 371 -8.46 -14.29 -18.21
N ARG A 372 -9.42 -15.18 -17.91
CA ARG A 372 -10.85 -14.85 -17.93
C ARG A 372 -11.24 -13.68 -17.02
N ARG A 373 -10.61 -13.59 -15.84
CA ARG A 373 -10.94 -12.58 -14.84
C ARG A 373 -10.41 -11.18 -15.17
N LEU A 374 -9.24 -11.11 -15.80
CA LEU A 374 -8.52 -9.84 -16.02
C LEU A 374 -8.61 -9.33 -17.45
N LEU A 375 -8.76 -10.22 -18.46
CA LEU A 375 -8.84 -9.82 -19.87
C LEU A 375 -9.90 -8.74 -20.16
N PRO A 376 -11.10 -8.73 -19.52
CA PRO A 376 -12.08 -7.66 -19.72
C PRO A 376 -11.56 -6.26 -19.34
N LEU A 377 -10.63 -6.15 -18.39
CA LEU A 377 -9.99 -4.87 -18.03
C LEU A 377 -8.86 -4.52 -18.98
N CYS A 378 -8.15 -5.52 -19.48
CA CYS A 378 -7.01 -5.31 -20.37
C CYS A 378 -7.40 -5.09 -21.83
N GLY A 379 -8.67 -5.30 -22.21
CA GLY A 379 -9.20 -5.03 -23.55
C GLY A 379 -9.58 -3.57 -23.83
N ARG A 380 -9.30 -2.65 -22.90
CA ARG A 380 -9.62 -1.22 -23.02
C ARG A 380 -8.76 -0.54 -24.09
N LYS A 381 -9.27 0.54 -24.69
CA LYS A 381 -8.49 1.37 -25.63
C LYS A 381 -7.19 1.83 -24.96
N GLY A 382 -6.07 1.73 -25.69
CA GLY A 382 -4.75 2.08 -25.17
C GLY A 382 -4.03 0.94 -24.43
N TRP A 383 -4.60 -0.27 -24.41
CA TRP A 383 -3.95 -1.45 -23.88
C TRP A 383 -3.55 -2.40 -25.00
N VAL A 384 -2.34 -2.96 -24.90
CA VAL A 384 -1.86 -4.05 -25.76
C VAL A 384 -1.71 -5.29 -24.88
N VAL A 385 -2.42 -6.36 -25.24
CA VAL A 385 -2.41 -7.62 -24.46
C VAL A 385 -1.59 -8.68 -25.19
N LYS A 386 -0.67 -9.32 -24.48
CA LYS A 386 0.11 -10.48 -24.92
C LYS A 386 -0.19 -11.65 -23.98
N SER A 387 -0.35 -12.86 -24.52
CA SER A 387 -0.71 -14.08 -23.77
C SER A 387 -0.17 -15.32 -24.48
N HIS A 388 -0.43 -16.54 -24.00
CA HIS A 388 -0.02 -17.76 -24.70
C HIS A 388 -0.47 -17.84 -26.18
N ASN A 389 -1.62 -17.23 -26.54
CA ASN A 389 -2.11 -17.19 -27.93
C ASN A 389 -1.41 -16.12 -28.79
N SER A 390 -0.76 -15.15 -28.15
CA SER A 390 0.03 -14.09 -28.78
C SER A 390 1.23 -13.77 -27.89
N PRO A 391 2.24 -14.66 -27.85
CA PRO A 391 3.28 -14.63 -26.83
C PRO A 391 4.13 -13.36 -26.89
N PRO A 392 4.70 -12.93 -25.75
CA PRO A 392 5.67 -11.84 -25.75
C PRO A 392 6.92 -12.23 -26.52
N SER A 393 7.48 -11.28 -27.27
CA SER A 393 8.74 -11.51 -27.97
C SER A 393 9.92 -11.44 -26.99
N ALA A 394 11.03 -12.08 -27.33
CA ALA A 394 12.30 -11.93 -26.62
C ALA A 394 12.85 -10.48 -26.65
N ARG A 395 12.20 -9.56 -27.38
CA ARG A 395 12.55 -8.14 -27.47
C ARG A 395 11.46 -7.26 -26.87
N LEU A 396 10.63 -7.78 -25.98
CA LEU A 396 9.49 -7.07 -25.39
C LEU A 396 9.87 -5.69 -24.86
N LEU A 397 11.00 -5.57 -24.14
CA LEU A 397 11.46 -4.29 -23.63
C LEU A 397 11.67 -3.27 -24.76
N ARG A 398 12.33 -3.65 -25.86
CA ARG A 398 12.50 -2.78 -27.05
C ARG A 398 11.17 -2.44 -27.72
N GLU A 399 10.21 -3.36 -27.76
CA GLU A 399 8.86 -3.07 -28.27
C GLU A 399 8.14 -2.05 -27.40
N MET A 400 8.21 -2.19 -26.07
CA MET A 400 7.61 -1.26 -25.12
C MET A 400 8.16 0.15 -25.28
N TYR A 401 9.49 0.28 -25.42
CA TYR A 401 10.14 1.56 -25.68
C TYR A 401 9.67 2.21 -26.99
N ARG A 402 9.65 1.45 -28.10
CA ARG A 402 9.21 1.97 -29.40
C ARG A 402 7.74 2.39 -29.41
N ALA A 403 6.91 1.68 -28.65
CA ALA A 403 5.49 1.98 -28.52
C ALA A 403 5.20 3.09 -27.49
N GLY A 404 6.20 3.61 -26.78
CA GLY A 404 5.98 4.60 -25.72
C GLY A 404 5.08 4.08 -24.60
N VAL A 405 5.22 2.79 -24.25
CA VAL A 405 4.46 2.18 -23.14
C VAL A 405 4.81 2.88 -21.83
N ARG A 406 3.79 3.19 -21.03
CA ARG A 406 3.95 3.89 -19.76
C ARG A 406 3.62 3.02 -18.55
N LEU A 407 2.93 1.91 -18.77
CA LEU A 407 2.70 0.89 -17.76
C LEU A 407 2.90 -0.49 -18.38
N TYR A 408 3.82 -1.26 -17.81
CA TYR A 408 4.01 -2.68 -18.06
C TYR A 408 3.32 -3.47 -16.95
N VAL A 409 2.37 -4.33 -17.32
CA VAL A 409 1.68 -5.24 -16.40
C VAL A 409 2.04 -6.67 -16.77
N TYR A 410 2.62 -7.41 -15.85
CA TYR A 410 2.84 -8.84 -15.96
C TYR A 410 1.94 -9.57 -14.97
N VAL A 411 1.19 -10.56 -15.45
CA VAL A 411 0.39 -11.46 -14.62
C VAL A 411 0.70 -12.90 -15.05
N GLY A 412 1.46 -13.60 -14.22
CA GLY A 412 1.95 -14.94 -14.51
C GLY A 412 2.74 -15.52 -13.36
N HIS A 413 3.25 -16.75 -13.53
CA HIS A 413 4.06 -17.41 -12.52
C HIS A 413 5.41 -16.73 -12.30
N GLY A 414 5.92 -16.81 -11.07
CA GLY A 414 7.24 -16.32 -10.70
C GLY A 414 7.42 -14.82 -10.91
N LYS A 415 8.66 -14.43 -11.22
CA LYS A 415 9.08 -13.02 -11.27
C LYS A 415 9.16 -12.44 -12.69
N GLY A 416 8.60 -13.12 -13.70
CA GLY A 416 8.63 -12.67 -15.09
C GLY A 416 10.01 -12.70 -15.76
N GLU A 417 11.00 -13.31 -15.11
CA GLU A 417 12.40 -13.37 -15.58
C GLU A 417 12.56 -14.15 -16.90
N GLN A 418 11.63 -15.04 -17.21
CA GLN A 418 11.58 -15.72 -18.51
C GLN A 418 11.27 -14.78 -19.70
N ILE A 419 10.84 -13.54 -19.41
CA ILE A 419 10.53 -12.52 -20.43
C ILE A 419 11.54 -11.37 -20.36
N ILE A 420 11.72 -10.78 -19.17
CA ILE A 420 12.68 -9.70 -18.91
C ILE A 420 13.60 -10.16 -17.80
N GLN A 421 14.85 -10.47 -18.15
CA GLN A 421 15.81 -11.00 -17.20
C GLN A 421 16.31 -9.91 -16.25
N ARG A 422 16.49 -10.26 -14.98
CA ARG A 422 17.02 -9.35 -13.96
C ARG A 422 18.40 -8.80 -14.31
N GLY A 423 19.28 -9.63 -14.87
CA GLY A 423 20.62 -9.22 -15.32
C GLY A 423 20.56 -8.15 -16.42
N GLU A 424 19.69 -8.33 -17.42
CA GLU A 424 19.46 -7.33 -18.48
C GLU A 424 19.07 -5.97 -17.89
N LEU A 425 18.29 -5.94 -16.81
CA LEU A 425 17.88 -4.68 -16.17
C LEU A 425 19.02 -3.99 -15.43
N TYR A 426 19.90 -4.73 -14.75
CA TYR A 426 21.06 -4.15 -14.04
C TYR A 426 22.19 -3.70 -14.97
N GLU A 427 22.32 -4.28 -16.16
CA GLU A 427 23.34 -3.90 -17.14
C GLU A 427 22.95 -2.66 -17.97
N ARG A 428 21.72 -2.18 -17.82
CA ARG A 428 21.21 -1.04 -18.60
C ARG A 428 21.64 0.30 -18.01
N VAL A 429 21.87 1.24 -18.91
CA VAL A 429 21.91 2.66 -18.54
C VAL A 429 20.51 3.08 -18.07
N PRO A 430 20.38 3.68 -16.87
CA PRO A 430 19.09 4.15 -16.36
C PRO A 430 18.41 5.15 -17.32
N ASP A 431 17.12 4.95 -17.60
CA ASP A 431 16.32 5.87 -18.43
C ASP A 431 14.98 6.23 -17.76
N PRO A 432 15.01 7.08 -16.72
CA PRO A 432 13.81 7.39 -15.93
C PRO A 432 12.70 8.13 -16.67
N ALA A 433 12.99 8.70 -17.85
CA ALA A 433 11.99 9.44 -18.62
C ALA A 433 11.13 8.55 -19.51
N ASN A 434 11.69 7.45 -20.04
CA ASN A 434 10.99 6.59 -20.99
C ASN A 434 10.66 5.20 -20.41
N PHE A 435 11.29 4.78 -19.31
CA PHE A 435 11.03 3.46 -18.75
C PHE A 435 9.59 3.40 -18.16
N PRO A 436 8.79 2.37 -18.47
CA PRO A 436 7.42 2.26 -17.97
C PRO A 436 7.35 2.00 -16.47
N SER A 437 6.28 2.46 -15.82
CA SER A 437 5.87 1.91 -14.51
C SER A 437 5.65 0.39 -14.63
N VAL A 438 5.93 -0.38 -13.59
CA VAL A 438 5.90 -1.85 -13.65
C VAL A 438 4.99 -2.44 -12.58
N PHE A 439 4.03 -3.27 -13.00
CA PHE A 439 3.23 -4.14 -12.13
C PHE A 439 3.59 -5.59 -12.43
N LEU A 440 4.27 -6.27 -11.52
CA LEU A 440 4.69 -7.66 -11.65
C LEU A 440 3.90 -8.54 -10.68
N MET A 441 2.71 -8.95 -11.12
CA MET A 441 1.72 -9.70 -10.34
C MET A 441 1.98 -11.21 -10.46
N GLY A 442 3.08 -11.64 -9.86
CA GLY A 442 3.48 -13.04 -9.79
C GLY A 442 4.11 -13.39 -8.45
N CYS A 443 4.24 -14.68 -8.15
CA CYS A 443 4.77 -15.15 -6.87
C CYS A 443 6.19 -14.65 -6.60
N SER A 444 6.41 -14.05 -5.42
CA SER A 444 7.71 -13.57 -4.96
C SER A 444 8.40 -12.58 -5.91
N SER A 445 7.63 -11.87 -6.74
CA SER A 445 8.16 -10.88 -7.68
C SER A 445 8.86 -9.70 -7.02
N ALA A 446 8.49 -9.35 -5.78
CA ALA A 446 9.13 -8.32 -4.97
C ALA A 446 10.07 -8.89 -3.90
N TYR A 447 10.42 -10.18 -3.97
CA TYR A 447 11.42 -10.76 -3.09
C TYR A 447 12.78 -10.11 -3.34
N MET A 448 13.35 -9.57 -2.27
CA MET A 448 14.71 -9.04 -2.20
C MET A 448 15.60 -10.11 -1.58
N ASP A 449 16.68 -10.44 -2.27
CA ASP A 449 17.74 -11.30 -1.74
C ASP A 449 18.81 -10.40 -1.12
N GLY A 450 19.27 -10.75 0.07
CA GLY A 450 20.13 -9.91 0.89
C GLY A 450 20.65 -10.66 2.09
N GLY A 451 21.75 -10.17 2.65
CA GLY A 451 22.30 -10.68 3.88
C GLY A 451 23.21 -9.67 4.56
N LEU A 452 23.74 -10.04 5.71
CA LEU A 452 24.58 -9.16 6.55
C LEU A 452 25.83 -8.62 5.86
N THR A 453 26.26 -9.24 4.75
CA THR A 453 27.53 -8.96 4.08
C THR A 453 27.40 -8.27 2.73
N TYR A 454 26.18 -8.08 2.20
CA TYR A 454 25.98 -7.46 0.89
C TYR A 454 24.60 -6.79 0.76
N ASP A 455 24.54 -5.80 -0.12
CA ASP A 455 23.32 -5.04 -0.38
C ASP A 455 22.21 -5.89 -0.99
N CYS A 456 20.97 -5.60 -0.57
CA CYS A 456 19.79 -6.25 -1.10
C CYS A 456 19.66 -6.05 -2.62
N TYR A 457 19.33 -7.12 -3.34
CA TYR A 457 19.11 -7.12 -4.77
C TYR A 457 17.89 -7.96 -5.16
N GLY A 458 17.13 -7.50 -6.14
CA GLY A 458 15.89 -8.16 -6.57
C GLY A 458 15.29 -7.50 -7.80
N MET A 459 14.17 -8.03 -8.30
CA MET A 459 13.45 -7.39 -9.40
C MET A 459 13.02 -5.95 -9.08
N PRO A 460 12.60 -5.59 -7.85
CA PRO A 460 12.29 -4.19 -7.54
C PRO A 460 13.46 -3.25 -7.86
N TYR A 461 14.64 -3.52 -7.31
CA TYR A 461 15.82 -2.67 -7.55
C TYR A 461 16.32 -2.77 -8.98
N ALA A 462 16.22 -3.92 -9.65
CA ALA A 462 16.60 -4.04 -11.05
C ALA A 462 15.74 -3.13 -11.95
N PHE A 463 14.42 -3.11 -11.76
CA PHE A 463 13.54 -2.22 -12.52
C PHE A 463 13.77 -0.75 -12.19
N LEU A 464 13.87 -0.40 -10.89
CA LEU A 464 14.16 0.99 -10.50
C LEU A 464 15.52 1.47 -11.04
N HIS A 465 16.54 0.61 -11.01
CA HIS A 465 17.85 0.88 -11.58
C HIS A 465 17.77 1.15 -13.08
N ALA A 466 17.02 0.33 -13.83
CA ALA A 466 16.84 0.53 -15.27
C ALA A 466 16.06 1.81 -15.63
N GLY A 467 15.46 2.47 -14.64
CA GLY A 467 14.74 3.74 -14.78
C GLY A 467 13.24 3.65 -14.47
N ALA A 468 12.70 2.49 -14.07
CA ALA A 468 11.27 2.40 -13.79
C ALA A 468 10.88 3.42 -12.69
N PRO A 469 9.88 4.29 -12.91
CA PRO A 469 9.44 5.25 -11.90
C PRO A 469 8.89 4.55 -10.67
N LEU A 470 8.19 3.44 -10.86
CA LEU A 470 7.61 2.64 -9.80
C LEU A 470 7.51 1.18 -10.19
N PHE A 471 7.54 0.31 -9.19
CA PHE A 471 7.40 -1.13 -9.29
C PHE A 471 6.40 -1.64 -8.25
N VAL A 472 5.43 -2.45 -8.65
CA VAL A 472 4.52 -3.17 -7.74
C VAL A 472 4.73 -4.66 -7.90
N GLY A 473 4.84 -5.39 -6.80
CA GLY A 473 4.99 -6.85 -6.82
C GLY A 473 4.71 -7.51 -5.47
N CYS A 474 4.87 -8.82 -5.40
CA CYS A 474 4.55 -9.64 -4.24
C CYS A 474 5.83 -10.07 -3.49
N LEU A 475 5.93 -9.81 -2.19
CA LEU A 475 7.06 -10.20 -1.34
C LEU A 475 7.27 -11.72 -1.29
N TRP A 476 6.18 -12.48 -1.32
CA TRP A 476 6.18 -13.95 -1.22
C TRP A 476 5.16 -14.59 -2.17
N HIS A 477 4.99 -15.91 -2.05
CA HIS A 477 4.09 -16.71 -2.88
C HIS A 477 2.60 -16.41 -2.58
N VAL A 478 1.83 -16.15 -3.62
CA VAL A 478 0.39 -15.85 -3.57
C VAL A 478 -0.39 -16.84 -4.43
N THR A 479 -1.71 -16.94 -4.23
CA THR A 479 -2.58 -17.82 -5.02
C THR A 479 -3.33 -17.02 -6.08
N ASP A 480 -3.42 -17.55 -7.29
CA ASP A 480 -4.07 -16.92 -8.46
C ASP A 480 -5.40 -16.26 -8.11
N GLY A 481 -6.32 -17.01 -7.50
CA GLY A 481 -7.66 -16.50 -7.20
C GLY A 481 -7.71 -15.30 -6.25
N GLU A 482 -6.73 -15.14 -5.36
CA GLU A 482 -6.67 -14.02 -4.41
C GLU A 482 -5.89 -12.84 -5.01
N ILE A 483 -4.73 -13.09 -5.63
CA ILE A 483 -3.94 -12.02 -6.26
C ILE A 483 -4.67 -11.41 -7.44
N ASP A 484 -5.47 -12.19 -8.19
CA ASP A 484 -6.29 -11.65 -9.27
C ASP A 484 -7.35 -10.66 -8.75
N ARG A 485 -7.91 -10.87 -7.55
CA ARG A 485 -8.91 -9.93 -6.97
C ARG A 485 -8.27 -8.58 -6.70
N LEU A 486 -7.10 -8.60 -6.05
CA LEU A 486 -6.31 -7.40 -5.82
C LEU A 486 -5.89 -6.75 -7.14
N THR A 487 -5.35 -7.52 -8.08
CA THR A 487 -4.89 -7.04 -9.39
C THR A 487 -6.05 -6.41 -10.17
N LYS A 488 -7.20 -7.08 -10.25
CA LYS A 488 -8.41 -6.56 -10.89
C LYS A 488 -8.81 -5.21 -10.29
N ARG A 489 -8.81 -5.10 -8.96
CA ARG A 489 -9.15 -3.85 -8.26
C ARG A 489 -8.11 -2.77 -8.52
N LEU A 490 -6.82 -3.09 -8.49
CA LEU A 490 -5.74 -2.15 -8.78
C LEU A 490 -5.82 -1.62 -10.22
N LEU A 491 -5.97 -2.52 -11.20
CA LEU A 491 -6.10 -2.15 -12.62
C LEU A 491 -7.38 -1.36 -12.92
N SER A 492 -8.42 -1.49 -12.08
CA SER A 492 -9.63 -0.67 -12.22
C SER A 492 -9.38 0.83 -11.97
N PHE A 493 -8.34 1.17 -11.21
CA PHE A 493 -7.90 2.55 -10.98
C PHE A 493 -6.94 3.10 -12.04
N VAL A 494 -6.54 2.26 -13.01
CA VAL A 494 -5.64 2.68 -14.08
C VAL A 494 -6.45 3.39 -15.17
N SER A 495 -6.29 4.70 -15.26
CA SER A 495 -6.98 5.56 -16.23
C SER A 495 -6.02 6.01 -17.33
N TYR A 496 -5.82 5.16 -18.34
CA TYR A 496 -5.14 5.53 -19.58
C TYR A 496 -6.13 5.48 -20.74
N GLY A 497 -6.60 6.64 -21.19
CA GLY A 497 -7.55 6.76 -22.30
C GLY A 497 -8.60 7.84 -22.04
N GLY A 498 -8.46 8.99 -22.70
CA GLY A 498 -9.53 9.98 -22.79
C GLY A 498 -10.65 9.43 -23.66
N GLY A 499 -11.78 9.11 -23.05
CA GLY A 499 -12.97 8.62 -23.73
C GLY A 499 -14.13 8.56 -22.75
N SER A 500 -15.00 9.57 -22.83
CA SER A 500 -16.34 9.55 -22.26
C SER A 500 -17.09 8.29 -22.69
N GLY A 501 -17.64 7.54 -21.74
CA GLY A 501 -18.74 6.60 -22.01
C GLY A 501 -18.45 5.11 -21.85
N ASP A 502 -17.77 4.67 -20.78
CA ASP A 502 -17.83 3.27 -20.37
C ASP A 502 -18.11 3.14 -18.87
N ASP A 503 -19.00 2.21 -18.51
CA ASP A 503 -19.90 2.16 -17.34
C ASP A 503 -19.22 1.90 -15.96
N PHE A 504 -17.97 2.34 -15.77
CA PHE A 504 -17.24 2.24 -14.51
C PHE A 504 -16.69 3.60 -14.09
N GLY A 505 -17.54 4.38 -13.42
CA GLY A 505 -17.31 5.76 -13.00
C GLY A 505 -16.16 6.01 -12.02
N VAL A 506 -14.92 5.94 -12.48
CA VAL A 506 -13.74 6.40 -11.73
C VAL A 506 -13.15 7.64 -12.43
N CYS A 507 -13.59 8.83 -11.99
CA CYS A 507 -13.15 10.12 -12.56
C CYS A 507 -11.91 10.73 -11.88
N ARG A 508 -11.20 9.98 -11.03
CA ARG A 508 -10.02 10.50 -10.31
C ARG A 508 -8.77 9.68 -10.62
N THR A 509 -7.75 10.34 -11.16
CA THR A 509 -6.41 9.78 -11.25
C THR A 509 -5.86 9.62 -9.83
N MET A 510 -5.57 8.38 -9.45
CA MET A 510 -5.17 8.00 -8.10
C MET A 510 -3.70 7.60 -8.06
N ALA A 511 -2.97 8.02 -7.02
CA ALA A 511 -1.58 7.60 -6.83
C ALA A 511 -1.50 6.08 -6.58
N ALA A 512 -0.42 5.44 -7.03
CA ALA A 512 -0.24 3.99 -6.97
C ALA A 512 -0.42 3.42 -5.55
N GLY A 513 0.13 4.09 -4.53
CA GLY A 513 0.02 3.69 -3.13
C GLY A 513 -1.40 3.81 -2.59
N GLU A 514 -2.15 4.85 -2.97
CA GLU A 514 -3.56 4.99 -2.59
C GLU A 514 -4.43 3.91 -3.27
N ALA A 515 -4.18 3.66 -4.55
CA ALA A 515 -4.85 2.61 -5.31
C ALA A 515 -4.57 1.23 -4.74
N LEU A 516 -3.32 0.95 -4.34
CA LEU A 516 -2.92 -0.31 -3.71
C LEU A 516 -3.58 -0.48 -2.35
N ARG A 517 -3.62 0.58 -1.52
CA ARG A 517 -4.34 0.60 -0.24
C ARG A 517 -5.80 0.18 -0.40
N LEU A 518 -6.50 0.75 -1.39
CA LEU A 518 -7.89 0.38 -1.68
C LEU A 518 -8.03 -1.03 -2.27
N ALA A 519 -7.07 -1.46 -3.09
CA ALA A 519 -7.07 -2.78 -3.70
C ALA A 519 -6.94 -3.91 -2.66
N ARG A 520 -6.14 -3.70 -1.61
CA ARG A 520 -5.99 -4.67 -0.50
C ARG A 520 -7.30 -5.04 0.19
N LYS A 521 -8.30 -4.14 0.21
CA LYS A 521 -9.63 -4.42 0.78
C LYS A 521 -10.41 -5.52 0.04
N SER A 522 -9.99 -5.89 -1.17
CA SER A 522 -10.62 -6.96 -1.96
C SER A 522 -10.08 -8.37 -1.66
N CYS A 523 -9.02 -8.49 -0.86
CA CYS A 523 -8.44 -9.76 -0.47
C CYS A 523 -9.26 -10.44 0.62
N LYS A 524 -9.49 -11.75 0.52
CA LYS A 524 -10.05 -12.56 1.61
C LYS A 524 -9.01 -12.85 2.69
N LEU A 525 -7.74 -12.85 2.30
CA LEU A 525 -6.58 -13.05 3.17
C LEU A 525 -5.82 -11.71 3.30
N PRO A 526 -6.20 -10.85 4.26
CA PRO A 526 -5.69 -9.47 4.35
C PRO A 526 -4.18 -9.39 4.60
N TYR A 527 -3.59 -10.38 5.25
CA TYR A 527 -2.15 -10.42 5.51
C TYR A 527 -1.43 -11.22 4.43
N LEU A 528 -1.83 -12.47 4.20
CA LEU A 528 -1.14 -13.39 3.29
C LEU A 528 -1.18 -12.97 1.83
N THR A 529 -2.24 -12.27 1.40
CA THR A 529 -2.31 -11.67 0.06
C THR A 529 -2.20 -10.15 0.11
N GLY A 530 -2.96 -9.50 0.99
CA GLY A 530 -3.01 -8.03 1.05
C GLY A 530 -1.66 -7.39 1.38
N CYS A 531 -0.93 -7.95 2.37
CA CYS A 531 0.40 -7.44 2.74
C CYS A 531 1.53 -8.01 1.88
N ALA A 532 1.26 -9.00 1.02
CA ALA A 532 2.24 -9.50 0.07
C ALA A 532 2.56 -8.45 -1.00
N THR A 533 1.54 -7.70 -1.46
CA THR A 533 1.71 -6.75 -2.56
C THR A 533 2.23 -5.41 -2.06
N VAL A 534 3.41 -5.02 -2.53
CA VAL A 534 4.15 -3.83 -2.10
C VAL A 534 4.53 -2.95 -3.29
N LEU A 535 4.71 -1.66 -3.02
CA LEU A 535 5.12 -0.64 -3.97
C LEU A 535 6.56 -0.24 -3.68
N TYR A 536 7.38 -0.20 -4.71
CA TYR A 536 8.73 0.36 -4.71
C TYR A 536 8.81 1.55 -5.68
N GLY A 537 9.61 2.56 -5.35
CA GLY A 537 9.83 3.75 -6.19
C GLY A 537 8.87 4.90 -5.90
N MET A 538 8.59 5.73 -6.90
CA MET A 538 7.78 6.94 -6.78
C MET A 538 6.28 6.61 -6.65
N ASN A 539 5.58 7.33 -5.78
CA ASN A 539 4.13 7.20 -5.63
C ASN A 539 3.40 8.08 -6.66
N LEU A 540 3.44 7.68 -7.94
CA LEU A 540 2.85 8.45 -9.04
C LEU A 540 1.40 8.05 -9.34
N PRO A 541 0.61 8.94 -9.98
CA PRO A 541 -0.72 8.62 -10.45
C PRO A 541 -0.76 7.46 -11.46
N LEU A 542 -1.74 6.57 -11.33
CA LEU A 542 -2.02 5.46 -12.24
C LEU A 542 -2.85 5.95 -13.45
N GLY A 543 -2.25 6.79 -14.29
CA GLY A 543 -2.94 7.41 -15.44
C GLY A 543 -2.49 8.85 -15.68
N GLY A 544 -2.60 9.33 -16.92
CA GLY A 544 -2.31 10.73 -17.30
C GLY A 544 -0.92 10.98 -17.87
N THR A 545 -0.78 11.89 -18.85
CA THR A 545 0.48 12.31 -19.50
C THR A 545 1.48 12.88 -18.49
N PRO A 546 2.81 12.70 -18.65
CA PRO A 546 3.81 13.17 -17.69
C PRO A 546 3.77 14.68 -17.43
N GLY A 547 3.13 15.47 -18.31
CA GLY A 547 2.93 16.91 -18.14
C GLY A 547 1.61 17.34 -17.47
N GLY A 548 0.76 16.40 -17.03
CA GLY A 548 -0.57 16.73 -16.46
C GLY A 548 -0.67 16.66 -14.94
N ALA A 549 0.40 16.23 -14.25
CA ALA A 549 0.45 16.07 -12.80
C ALA A 549 1.68 16.76 -12.20
N MET A 550 2.07 17.90 -12.79
CA MET A 550 3.06 18.82 -12.22
C MET A 550 2.39 20.00 -11.54
#